data_AF-A0A522DXU3-F1
#
_entry.id   AF-A0A522DXU3-F1
#
_cell.length_a   1.000
_cell.length_b   1.000
_cell.length_c   1.000
_cell.angle_alpha   90.00
_cell.angle_beta   90.00
_cell.angle_gamma   90.00
#
_symmetry.space_group_name_H-M   'P 1'
#
loop_
_entity.id
_entity.type
_entity.pdbx_description
1 polymer ?
#
loop_
_entity_poly.entity_id
_entity_poly.type
_entity_poly.pdbx_seq_one_letter_code
_entity_poly.pdbx_strand_id
1 'polypeptide(L)'
;MPKKKRIPNIILAALVVFVILYGINIALSERILSPYRTVIENAKPANLQATLITNDCSTCFNMDNVIAFIKSQNATITQKNISYANAQNYITTYNIKSLPALVITGDVNRTSMSMVWHALGASYVKGAEVVSGIPPYYSLDIQDVIGVVQVIKLTDSSCQTCYDADLHMQILPGYGVYVSNTTTYDVSSANGNLLVQKYNITRVPTILLSPDAAVYTGLNQVWGQVGTIESDGWYVFRTTQMMGTYKLLTNNTIINAPA
;
A
#
# COMPACT_ATOMS: atom_id res chain seq x y z
N MET A 1 79.18 -23.05 -29.20
CA MET A 1 78.34 -21.96 -29.75
C MET A 1 76.94 -22.51 -30.06
N PRO A 2 75.90 -22.14 -29.29
CA PRO A 2 74.56 -22.65 -29.51
C PRO A 2 73.93 -21.97 -30.73
N LYS A 3 73.51 -22.76 -31.74
CA LYS A 3 72.79 -22.26 -32.92
C LYS A 3 71.47 -21.64 -32.46
N LYS A 4 71.32 -20.32 -32.61
CA LYS A 4 70.09 -19.59 -32.33
C LYS A 4 69.00 -20.08 -33.30
N LYS A 5 68.16 -21.04 -32.85
CA LYS A 5 67.03 -21.55 -33.62
C LYS A 5 66.08 -20.39 -33.91
N ARG A 6 66.03 -19.93 -35.16
CA ARG A 6 65.00 -18.98 -35.61
C ARG A 6 63.67 -19.73 -35.61
N ILE A 7 62.73 -19.26 -34.79
CA ILE A 7 61.36 -19.73 -34.85
C ILE A 7 60.81 -19.33 -36.24
N PRO A 8 60.31 -20.26 -37.05
CA PRO A 8 59.70 -19.93 -38.34
C PRO A 8 58.54 -18.94 -38.14
N ASN A 9 58.45 -17.91 -38.98
CA ASN A 9 57.38 -16.89 -38.91
C ASN A 9 55.96 -17.50 -38.89
N ILE A 10 55.79 -18.69 -39.45
CA ILE A 10 54.53 -19.45 -39.45
C ILE A 10 54.10 -19.83 -38.03
N ILE A 11 55.05 -20.22 -37.16
CA ILE A 11 54.75 -20.58 -35.76
C ILE A 11 54.32 -19.34 -34.97
N LEU A 12 54.96 -18.19 -35.23
CA LEU A 12 54.59 -16.94 -34.58
C LEU A 12 53.18 -16.48 -35.00
N ALA A 13 52.85 -16.58 -36.29
CA ALA A 13 51.52 -16.25 -36.80
C ALA A 13 50.44 -17.17 -36.21
N ALA A 14 50.70 -18.48 -36.12
CA ALA A 14 49.78 -19.44 -35.51
C ALA A 14 49.52 -19.15 -34.03
N LEU A 15 50.54 -18.76 -33.26
CA LEU A 15 50.39 -18.37 -31.85
C LEU A 15 49.52 -17.12 -31.70
N VAL A 16 49.70 -16.11 -32.55
CA VAL A 16 48.88 -14.89 -32.52
C VAL A 16 47.41 -15.21 -32.82
N VAL A 17 47.13 -16.02 -33.84
CA VAL A 17 45.75 -16.45 -34.15
C VAL A 17 45.15 -17.24 -32.99
N PHE A 18 45.91 -18.13 -32.35
CA PHE A 18 45.43 -18.89 -31.20
C PHE A 18 45.09 -17.97 -30.01
N VAL A 19 45.92 -16.98 -29.70
CA VAL A 19 45.64 -16.00 -28.64
C VAL A 19 44.38 -15.19 -28.95
N ILE A 20 44.18 -14.77 -30.20
CA ILE A 20 42.97 -14.05 -30.61
C ILE A 20 41.72 -14.92 -30.46
N LEU A 21 41.76 -16.16 -30.96
CA LEU A 21 40.63 -17.09 -30.85
C LEU A 21 40.31 -17.45 -29.39
N TYR A 22 41.34 -17.62 -28.55
CA TYR A 22 41.17 -17.85 -27.12
C TYR A 22 40.54 -16.64 -26.41
N GLY A 23 40.99 -15.42 -26.74
CA GLY A 23 40.40 -14.18 -26.22
C GLY A 23 38.94 -14.00 -26.64
N ILE A 24 38.61 -14.31 -27.89
CA ILE A 24 37.22 -14.29 -28.39
C ILE A 24 36.35 -15.31 -27.64
N ASN A 25 36.86 -16.53 -27.40
CA ASN A 25 36.14 -17.57 -26.67
C ASN A 25 35.86 -17.16 -25.21
N ILE A 26 36.84 -16.56 -24.51
CA ILE A 26 36.64 -16.02 -23.16
C ILE A 26 35.56 -14.92 -23.18
N ALA A 27 35.67 -13.94 -24.09
CA ALA A 27 34.70 -12.84 -24.17
C ALA A 27 33.27 -13.32 -24.51
N LEU A 28 33.13 -14.31 -25.39
CA LEU A 28 31.84 -14.95 -25.69
C LEU A 28 31.28 -15.70 -24.48
N SER A 29 32.12 -16.44 -23.75
CA SER A 29 31.69 -17.17 -22.56
C SER A 29 31.19 -16.24 -21.45
N GLU A 30 31.82 -15.09 -21.23
CA GLU A 30 31.34 -14.10 -20.25
C GLU A 30 30.01 -13.47 -20.67
N ARG A 31 29.82 -13.19 -21.97
CA ARG A 31 28.54 -12.67 -22.48
C ARG A 31 27.40 -13.66 -22.34
N ILE A 32 27.66 -14.96 -22.45
CA ILE A 32 26.65 -16.01 -22.29
C ILE A 32 26.39 -16.30 -20.80
N LEU A 33 27.43 -16.36 -19.97
CA LEU A 33 27.32 -16.72 -18.56
C LEU A 33 26.86 -15.56 -17.67
N SER A 34 27.13 -14.31 -18.03
CA SER A 34 26.73 -13.14 -17.24
C SER A 34 25.21 -13.07 -17.01
N PRO A 35 24.36 -13.13 -18.06
CA PRO A 35 22.91 -13.20 -17.88
C PRO A 35 22.48 -14.38 -17.00
N TYR A 36 23.08 -15.55 -17.20
CA TYR A 36 22.75 -16.75 -16.42
C TYR A 36 23.10 -16.62 -14.93
N ARG A 37 24.26 -16.02 -14.61
CA ARG A 37 24.65 -15.71 -13.23
C ARG A 37 23.67 -14.75 -12.58
N THR A 38 23.26 -13.69 -13.29
CA THR A 38 22.27 -12.76 -12.74
C THR A 38 20.92 -13.41 -12.49
N VAL A 39 20.49 -14.35 -13.34
CA VAL A 39 19.25 -15.11 -13.13
C VAL A 39 19.36 -16.02 -11.91
N ILE A 40 20.46 -16.76 -11.75
CA ILE A 40 20.68 -17.63 -10.57
C ILE A 40 20.76 -16.82 -9.29
N GLU A 41 21.52 -15.72 -9.27
CA GLU A 41 21.62 -14.86 -8.10
C GLU A 41 20.26 -14.24 -7.76
N ASN A 42 19.52 -13.75 -8.76
CA ASN A 42 18.18 -13.21 -8.57
C ASN A 42 17.14 -14.26 -8.11
N ALA A 43 17.36 -15.54 -8.41
CA ALA A 43 16.49 -16.64 -7.97
C ALA A 43 16.67 -17.01 -6.49
N LYS A 44 17.82 -16.69 -5.88
CA LYS A 44 18.04 -16.93 -4.44
C LYS A 44 17.06 -16.11 -3.61
N PRO A 45 16.52 -16.60 -2.48
CA PRO A 45 15.69 -15.78 -1.61
C PRO A 45 16.44 -14.55 -1.08
N ALA A 46 15.75 -13.43 -0.91
CA ALA A 46 16.30 -12.26 -0.22
C ALA A 46 16.36 -12.53 1.30
N ASN A 47 17.52 -12.35 1.92
CA ASN A 47 17.66 -12.50 3.37
C ASN A 47 17.47 -11.14 4.05
N LEU A 48 16.35 -11.01 4.75
CA LEU A 48 15.92 -9.76 5.35
C LEU A 48 15.84 -9.90 6.88
N GLN A 49 16.13 -8.81 7.56
CA GLN A 49 15.87 -8.66 8.99
C GLN A 49 14.85 -7.55 9.19
N ALA A 50 13.75 -7.88 9.83
CA ALA A 50 12.65 -6.97 10.11
C ALA A 50 12.61 -6.63 11.60
N THR A 51 12.65 -5.34 11.91
CA THR A 51 12.37 -4.83 13.25
C THR A 51 11.00 -4.18 13.24
N LEU A 52 10.03 -4.85 13.88
CA LEU A 52 8.67 -4.33 14.04
C LEU A 52 8.59 -3.53 15.34
N ILE A 53 8.22 -2.26 15.21
CA ILE A 53 8.06 -1.33 16.32
C ILE A 53 6.56 -1.10 16.52
N THR A 54 6.07 -1.40 17.71
CA THR A 54 4.64 -1.30 18.06
C THR A 54 4.43 -0.47 19.33
N ASN A 55 3.22 0.05 19.48
CA ASN A 55 2.67 0.52 20.75
C ASN A 55 1.47 -0.36 21.13
N ASP A 56 0.77 0.01 22.21
CA ASP A 56 -0.42 -0.72 22.69
C ASP A 56 -1.71 -0.39 21.89
N CYS A 57 -1.58 0.05 20.63
CA CYS A 57 -2.71 0.40 19.78
C CYS A 57 -3.37 -0.85 19.19
N SER A 58 -4.54 -1.21 19.72
CA SER A 58 -5.31 -2.40 19.28
C SER A 58 -6.03 -2.21 17.94
N THR A 59 -6.26 -0.98 17.50
CA THR A 59 -6.95 -0.64 16.25
C THR A 59 -6.01 -0.34 15.10
N CYS A 60 -4.71 -0.23 15.37
CA CYS A 60 -3.72 0.08 14.35
C CYS A 60 -3.50 -1.10 13.39
N PHE A 61 -3.05 -0.79 12.18
CA PHE A 61 -2.84 -1.73 11.10
C PHE A 61 -1.91 -2.89 11.51
N ASN A 62 -2.31 -4.13 11.21
CA ASN A 62 -1.49 -5.29 11.52
C ASN A 62 -0.36 -5.50 10.49
N MET A 63 0.88 -5.25 10.92
CA MET A 63 2.08 -5.41 10.08
C MET A 63 2.41 -6.87 9.73
N ASP A 64 1.79 -7.87 10.35
CA ASP A 64 1.98 -9.27 9.97
C ASP A 64 1.56 -9.52 8.52
N ASN A 65 0.54 -8.80 8.02
CA ASN A 65 0.10 -8.88 6.63
C ASN A 65 1.18 -8.36 5.66
N VAL A 66 1.89 -7.29 6.05
CA VAL A 66 3.01 -6.74 5.28
C VAL A 66 4.17 -7.73 5.27
N ILE A 67 4.50 -8.31 6.42
CA ILE A 67 5.56 -9.34 6.53
C ILE A 67 5.22 -10.57 5.69
N ALA A 68 3.97 -11.03 5.71
CA ALA A 68 3.50 -12.13 4.89
C ALA A 68 3.58 -11.81 3.38
N PHE A 69 3.17 -10.60 3.00
CA PHE A 69 3.31 -10.13 1.62
C PHE A 69 4.77 -10.13 1.17
N ILE A 70 5.71 -9.60 1.97
CA ILE A 70 7.14 -9.60 1.63
C ILE A 70 7.67 -11.03 1.48
N LYS A 71 7.31 -11.96 2.38
CA LYS A 71 7.71 -13.38 2.28
C LYS A 71 7.21 -14.03 0.98
N SER A 72 6.00 -13.67 0.52
CA SER A 72 5.44 -14.18 -0.74
C SER A 72 6.28 -13.80 -1.98
N GLN A 73 7.16 -12.80 -1.85
CA GLN A 73 8.05 -12.31 -2.91
C GLN A 73 9.43 -12.99 -2.88
N ASN A 74 9.47 -14.27 -2.49
CA ASN A 74 10.69 -15.07 -2.35
C ASN A 74 11.72 -14.45 -1.38
N ALA A 75 11.25 -14.05 -0.19
CA ALA A 75 12.11 -13.49 0.86
C ALA A 75 12.07 -14.32 2.15
N THR A 76 13.22 -14.47 2.78
CA THR A 76 13.37 -15.03 4.13
C THR A 76 13.50 -13.87 5.11
N ILE A 77 12.65 -13.83 6.13
CA ILE A 77 12.62 -12.73 7.12
C ILE A 77 12.86 -13.26 8.52
N THR A 78 13.89 -12.74 9.20
CA THR A 78 14.03 -12.84 10.66
C THR A 78 13.40 -11.61 11.30
N GLN A 79 12.44 -11.82 12.20
CA GLN A 79 11.67 -10.74 12.83
C GLN A 79 12.10 -10.51 14.28
N LYS A 80 12.20 -9.23 14.66
CA LYS A 80 12.39 -8.76 16.04
C LYS A 80 11.28 -7.76 16.36
N ASN A 81 10.60 -7.95 17.49
CA ASN A 81 9.58 -7.01 17.97
C ASN A 81 10.17 -6.11 19.05
N ILE A 82 9.89 -4.81 18.98
CA ILE A 82 10.35 -3.81 19.95
C ILE A 82 9.15 -2.91 20.31
N SER A 83 8.92 -2.69 21.60
CA SER A 83 7.91 -1.73 22.04
C SER A 83 8.39 -0.29 21.84
N TYR A 84 7.44 0.63 21.66
CA TYR A 84 7.69 2.07 21.52
C TYR A 84 8.65 2.61 22.59
N ALA A 85 8.46 2.22 23.86
CA ALA A 85 9.30 2.63 24.98
C ALA A 85 10.79 2.30 24.81
N ASN A 86 11.12 1.25 24.05
CA ASN A 86 12.49 0.79 23.81
C ASN A 86 13.00 1.14 22.40
N ALA A 87 12.21 1.84 21.59
CA ALA A 87 12.47 2.06 20.17
C ALA A 87 13.01 3.47 19.85
N GLN A 88 13.29 4.32 20.84
CA GLN A 88 13.66 5.73 20.61
C GLN A 88 14.83 5.91 19.65
N ASN A 89 15.84 5.02 19.72
CA ASN A 89 16.97 5.04 18.80
C ASN A 89 16.54 4.75 17.35
N TYR A 90 15.63 3.79 17.13
CA TYR A 90 15.12 3.48 15.79
C TYR A 90 14.28 4.63 15.25
N ILE A 91 13.37 5.17 16.07
CA ILE A 91 12.49 6.28 15.68
C ILE A 91 13.31 7.48 15.23
N THR A 92 14.33 7.86 16.01
CA THR A 92 15.22 8.98 15.67
C THR A 92 16.11 8.65 14.47
N THR A 93 16.66 7.43 14.40
CA THR A 93 17.60 7.04 13.34
C THR A 93 16.93 7.01 11.98
N TYR A 94 15.72 6.46 11.92
CA TYR A 94 14.96 6.21 10.69
C TYR A 94 13.86 7.24 10.43
N ASN A 95 13.74 8.28 11.27
CA ASN A 95 12.74 9.34 11.17
C ASN A 95 11.30 8.80 11.09
N ILE A 96 10.98 7.83 11.95
CA ILE A 96 9.65 7.21 12.00
C ILE A 96 8.68 8.20 12.65
N LYS A 97 7.53 8.44 12.00
CA LYS A 97 6.50 9.38 12.48
C LYS A 97 5.22 8.72 12.95
N SER A 98 5.07 7.43 12.70
CA SER A 98 3.83 6.70 12.93
C SER A 98 4.11 5.26 13.32
N LEU A 99 3.25 4.70 14.18
CA LEU A 99 3.30 3.32 14.62
C LEU A 99 2.01 2.57 14.23
N PRO A 100 2.09 1.26 13.94
CA PRO A 100 3.31 0.46 13.91
C PRO A 100 4.23 0.84 12.74
N ALA A 101 5.50 0.51 12.88
CA ALA A 101 6.51 0.72 11.85
C ALA A 101 7.38 -0.52 11.68
N LEU A 102 7.74 -0.82 10.44
CA LEU A 102 8.59 -1.94 10.07
C LEU A 102 9.88 -1.39 9.46
N VAL A 103 11.01 -1.63 10.14
CA VAL A 103 12.35 -1.30 9.63
C VAL A 103 12.97 -2.58 9.08
N ILE A 104 13.27 -2.60 7.79
CA ILE A 104 13.78 -3.78 7.08
C ILE A 104 15.22 -3.51 6.63
N THR A 105 16.11 -4.44 6.94
CA THR A 105 17.54 -4.41 6.56
C THR A 105 17.96 -5.74 5.92
N GLY A 106 19.19 -5.81 5.42
CA GLY A 106 19.74 -7.00 4.74
C GLY A 106 19.73 -6.81 3.22
N ASP A 107 19.21 -7.79 2.50
CA ASP A 107 19.16 -7.81 1.03
C ASP A 107 18.09 -6.88 0.42
N VAL A 108 17.88 -5.68 0.98
CA VAL A 108 16.81 -4.75 0.57
C VAL A 108 17.01 -4.16 -0.84
N ASN A 109 18.26 -4.05 -1.30
CA ASN A 109 18.61 -3.46 -2.60
C ASN A 109 18.47 -4.44 -3.77
N ARG A 110 17.91 -5.64 -3.56
CA ARG A 110 17.71 -6.61 -4.65
C ARG A 110 16.66 -6.10 -5.62
N THR A 111 16.92 -6.25 -6.92
CA THR A 111 16.03 -5.78 -7.99
C THR A 111 14.61 -6.33 -7.83
N SER A 112 14.47 -7.58 -7.40
CA SER A 112 13.17 -8.22 -7.12
C SER A 112 12.33 -7.53 -6.05
N MET A 113 12.97 -6.80 -5.13
CA MET A 113 12.31 -6.14 -4.01
C MET A 113 11.89 -4.69 -4.31
N SER A 114 12.44 -4.06 -5.35
CA SER A 114 12.14 -2.66 -5.69
C SER A 114 10.65 -2.38 -5.87
N MET A 115 9.92 -3.26 -6.57
CA MET A 115 8.47 -3.16 -6.76
C MET A 115 7.71 -3.37 -5.44
N VAL A 116 8.21 -4.23 -4.57
CA VAL A 116 7.61 -4.52 -3.25
C VAL A 116 7.67 -3.26 -2.38
N TRP A 117 8.82 -2.60 -2.33
CA TRP A 117 9.03 -1.36 -1.56
C TRP A 117 8.17 -0.23 -2.09
N HIS A 118 8.09 -0.09 -3.42
CA HIS A 118 7.21 0.89 -4.04
C HIS A 118 5.73 0.63 -3.70
N ALA A 119 5.27 -0.61 -3.80
CA ALA A 119 3.89 -0.98 -3.49
C ALA A 119 3.52 -0.75 -2.02
N LEU A 120 4.47 -0.93 -1.11
CA LEU A 120 4.29 -0.70 0.32
C LEU A 120 4.46 0.78 0.73
N GLY A 121 4.84 1.66 -0.19
CA GLY A 121 5.18 3.05 0.14
C GLY A 121 6.38 3.16 1.07
N ALA A 122 7.32 2.22 0.99
CA ALA A 122 8.50 2.20 1.84
C ALA A 122 9.42 3.40 1.54
N SER A 123 10.08 3.90 2.57
CA SER A 123 11.11 4.94 2.47
C SER A 123 12.49 4.38 2.78
N TYR A 124 13.45 4.62 1.90
CA TYR A 124 14.83 4.19 2.11
C TYR A 124 15.58 5.20 3.00
N VAL A 125 15.97 4.77 4.21
CA VAL A 125 16.66 5.61 5.19
C VAL A 125 17.83 4.82 5.80
N LYS A 126 19.05 5.35 5.65
CA LYS A 126 20.29 4.80 6.26
C LYS A 126 20.50 3.29 6.04
N GLY A 127 20.28 2.81 4.82
CA GLY A 127 20.50 1.39 4.50
C GLY A 127 19.32 0.46 4.83
N ALA A 128 18.19 1.02 5.27
CA ALA A 128 16.99 0.27 5.59
C ALA A 128 15.79 0.77 4.77
N GLU A 129 14.87 -0.13 4.48
CA GLU A 129 13.53 0.21 3.99
C GLU A 129 12.58 0.34 5.19
N VAL A 130 11.87 1.46 5.26
CA VAL A 130 10.99 1.80 6.38
C VAL A 130 9.56 1.84 5.88
N VAL A 131 8.72 0.95 6.38
CA VAL A 131 7.28 0.92 6.11
C VAL A 131 6.55 1.42 7.35
N SER A 132 5.81 2.51 7.22
CA SER A 132 5.04 3.11 8.31
C SER A 132 3.88 3.94 7.74
N GLY A 133 2.90 4.28 8.57
CA GLY A 133 1.83 5.20 8.19
C GLY A 133 0.70 4.55 7.37
N ILE A 134 0.61 3.22 7.40
CA ILE A 134 -0.52 2.48 6.84
C ILE A 134 -1.69 2.62 7.84
N PRO A 135 -2.82 3.24 7.46
CA PRO A 135 -3.91 3.49 8.41
C PRO A 135 -4.72 2.22 8.77
N PRO A 136 -5.28 2.14 9.99
CA PRO A 136 -5.11 3.10 11.08
C PRO A 136 -3.70 3.03 11.68
N TYR A 137 -3.16 4.17 12.13
CA TYR A 137 -1.85 4.22 12.76
C TYR A 137 -1.83 5.25 13.89
N TYR A 138 -1.00 5.03 14.89
CA TYR A 138 -0.71 5.99 15.93
C TYR A 138 0.32 7.00 15.45
N SER A 139 -0.05 8.27 15.39
CA SER A 139 0.87 9.34 15.00
C SER A 139 1.68 9.80 16.20
N LEU A 140 3.01 9.86 16.05
CA LEU A 140 3.91 10.34 17.08
C LEU A 140 3.86 11.87 17.23
N ASP A 141 3.45 12.58 16.17
CA ASP A 141 3.38 14.04 16.16
C ASP A 141 2.16 14.54 16.95
N ILE A 142 0.99 13.94 16.72
CA ILE A 142 -0.27 14.34 17.40
C ILE A 142 -0.60 13.48 18.63
N GLN A 143 0.14 12.40 18.85
CA GLN A 143 -0.06 11.45 19.95
C GLN A 143 -1.45 10.79 19.98
N ASP A 144 -2.03 10.54 18.80
CA ASP A 144 -3.36 9.95 18.64
C ASP A 144 -3.42 8.97 17.45
N VAL A 145 -4.44 8.12 17.41
CA VAL A 145 -4.69 7.18 16.32
C VAL A 145 -5.43 7.88 15.18
N ILE A 146 -4.85 7.84 13.98
CA ILE A 146 -5.39 8.42 12.75
C ILE A 146 -5.94 7.32 11.85
N GLY A 147 -6.99 7.65 11.08
CA GLY A 147 -7.54 6.77 10.07
C GLY A 147 -8.62 5.84 10.60
N VAL A 148 -9.17 6.14 11.77
CA VAL A 148 -10.29 5.38 12.33
C VAL A 148 -11.59 5.99 11.82
N VAL A 149 -12.13 5.44 10.72
CA VAL A 149 -13.26 6.06 10.03
C VAL A 149 -14.58 5.74 10.72
N GLN A 150 -15.36 6.78 10.98
CA GLN A 150 -16.76 6.67 11.37
C GLN A 150 -17.64 6.81 10.14
N VAL A 151 -18.65 5.95 10.04
CA VAL A 151 -19.62 5.96 8.95
C VAL A 151 -20.96 6.40 9.49
N ILE A 152 -21.58 7.37 8.82
CA ILE A 152 -23.00 7.68 9.01
C ILE A 152 -23.76 7.19 7.79
N LYS A 153 -24.67 6.24 7.98
CA LYS A 153 -25.65 5.80 6.99
C LYS A 153 -26.89 6.69 7.12
N LEU A 154 -27.29 7.32 6.03
CA LEU A 154 -28.51 8.11 5.98
C LEU A 154 -29.53 7.38 5.11
N THR A 155 -30.65 6.98 5.69
CA THR A 155 -31.67 6.12 5.08
C THR A 155 -33.05 6.77 5.15
N ASP A 156 -34.03 6.18 4.47
CA ASP A 156 -35.43 6.61 4.55
C ASP A 156 -36.33 5.37 4.72
N SER A 157 -36.90 5.23 5.92
CA SER A 157 -37.78 4.12 6.32
C SER A 157 -39.09 4.05 5.51
N SER A 158 -39.48 5.13 4.82
CA SER A 158 -40.60 5.09 3.88
C SER A 158 -40.22 4.47 2.52
N CYS A 159 -38.93 4.33 2.21
CA CYS A 159 -38.44 3.73 0.97
C CYS A 159 -38.10 2.24 1.15
N GLN A 160 -39.11 1.38 1.04
CA GLN A 160 -38.95 -0.07 1.23
C GLN A 160 -38.19 -0.78 0.11
N THR A 161 -38.07 -0.15 -1.06
CA THR A 161 -37.39 -0.72 -2.24
C THR A 161 -36.00 -0.12 -2.47
N CYS A 162 -35.59 0.85 -1.66
CA CYS A 162 -34.26 1.43 -1.73
C CYS A 162 -33.17 0.40 -1.44
N TYR A 163 -31.99 0.58 -2.02
CA TYR A 163 -30.86 -0.31 -1.79
C TYR A 163 -30.43 -0.32 -0.31
N ASP A 164 -29.73 -1.35 0.14
CA ASP A 164 -29.21 -1.41 1.50
C ASP A 164 -27.92 -0.59 1.64
N ALA A 165 -27.94 0.43 2.50
CA ALA A 165 -26.76 1.26 2.78
C ALA A 165 -25.57 0.45 3.32
N ASP A 166 -25.80 -0.75 3.90
CA ASP A 166 -24.73 -1.63 4.36
C ASP A 166 -23.88 -2.24 3.23
N LEU A 167 -24.32 -2.17 1.96
CA LEU A 167 -23.48 -2.54 0.82
C LEU A 167 -22.17 -1.74 0.78
N HIS A 168 -22.18 -0.48 1.24
CA HIS A 168 -20.96 0.31 1.32
C HIS A 168 -19.92 -0.29 2.27
N MET A 169 -20.35 -0.96 3.34
CA MET A 169 -19.43 -1.54 4.33
C MET A 169 -18.65 -2.72 3.77
N GLN A 170 -19.15 -3.34 2.71
CA GLN A 170 -18.46 -4.41 1.98
C GLN A 170 -17.44 -3.86 0.98
N ILE A 171 -17.64 -2.62 0.52
CA ILE A 171 -16.80 -1.97 -0.51
C ILE A 171 -15.63 -1.22 0.12
N LEU A 172 -15.85 -0.51 1.21
CA LEU A 172 -14.83 0.34 1.86
C LEU A 172 -13.52 -0.41 2.21
N PRO A 173 -13.54 -1.66 2.71
CA PRO A 173 -12.30 -2.42 2.97
C PRO A 173 -11.46 -2.66 1.71
N GLY A 174 -12.09 -2.72 0.52
CA GLY A 174 -11.39 -2.83 -0.76
C GLY A 174 -10.50 -1.62 -1.09
N TYR A 175 -10.78 -0.47 -0.46
CA TYR A 175 -9.95 0.74 -0.53
C TYR A 175 -9.03 0.91 0.69
N GLY A 176 -8.91 -0.14 1.51
CA GLY A 176 -8.11 -0.17 2.72
C GLY A 176 -8.75 0.53 3.92
N VAL A 177 -9.96 1.08 3.79
CA VAL A 177 -10.61 1.88 4.84
C VAL A 177 -10.98 1.00 6.04
N TYR A 178 -10.55 1.42 7.23
CA TYR A 178 -10.95 0.79 8.49
C TYR A 178 -12.14 1.55 9.10
N VAL A 179 -13.25 0.85 9.27
CA VAL A 179 -14.47 1.40 9.87
C VAL A 179 -14.58 0.92 11.31
N SER A 180 -14.63 1.85 12.27
CA SER A 180 -14.77 1.51 13.70
C SER A 180 -16.20 1.55 14.19
N ASN A 181 -16.99 2.48 13.68
CA ASN A 181 -18.36 2.70 14.10
C ASN A 181 -19.22 3.09 12.91
N THR A 182 -20.45 2.58 12.93
CA THR A 182 -21.48 2.90 11.96
C THR A 182 -22.72 3.35 12.70
N THR A 183 -23.21 4.53 12.38
CA THR A 183 -24.48 5.06 12.89
C THR A 183 -25.48 5.20 11.76
N THR A 184 -26.74 4.85 11.99
CA THR A 184 -27.82 5.03 11.00
C THR A 184 -28.75 6.12 11.46
N TYR A 185 -29.06 7.06 10.58
CA TYR A 185 -30.13 8.04 10.78
C TYR A 185 -31.17 7.93 9.68
N ASP A 186 -32.43 8.01 10.07
CA ASP A 186 -33.54 8.22 9.14
C ASP A 186 -33.63 9.71 8.77
N VAL A 187 -33.87 10.03 7.50
CA VAL A 187 -34.00 11.43 7.02
C VAL A 187 -35.14 12.21 7.69
N SER A 188 -36.15 11.53 8.23
CA SER A 188 -37.24 12.14 9.00
C SER A 188 -36.89 12.39 10.47
N SER A 189 -35.80 11.79 10.97
CA SER A 189 -35.31 12.04 12.33
C SER A 189 -34.65 13.42 12.42
N ALA A 190 -34.61 14.00 13.63
CA ALA A 190 -33.97 15.31 13.85
C ALA A 190 -32.50 15.34 13.37
N ASN A 191 -31.72 14.31 13.72
CA ASN A 191 -30.31 14.22 13.32
C ASN A 191 -30.16 13.99 11.81
N GLY A 192 -30.97 13.11 11.21
CA GLY A 192 -30.93 12.86 9.77
C GLY A 192 -31.29 14.12 8.98
N ASN A 193 -32.31 14.85 9.41
CA ASN A 193 -32.72 16.10 8.78
C ASN A 193 -31.63 17.18 8.86
N LEU A 194 -30.95 17.32 10.01
CA LEU A 194 -29.80 18.22 10.16
C LEU A 194 -28.68 17.88 9.17
N LEU A 195 -28.37 16.60 8.98
CA LEU A 195 -27.35 16.16 8.02
C LEU A 195 -27.77 16.42 6.56
N VAL A 196 -29.05 16.19 6.24
CA VAL A 196 -29.61 16.51 4.91
C VAL A 196 -29.40 17.98 4.59
N GLN A 197 -29.74 18.87 5.52
CA GLN A 197 -29.58 20.31 5.34
C GLN A 197 -28.11 20.71 5.27
N LYS A 198 -27.29 20.28 6.24
CA LYS A 198 -25.88 20.66 6.36
C LYS A 198 -25.10 20.34 5.09
N TYR A 199 -25.31 19.15 4.53
CA TYR A 199 -24.56 18.67 3.38
C TYR A 199 -25.36 18.71 2.07
N ASN A 200 -26.52 19.37 2.03
CA ASN A 200 -27.38 19.44 0.84
C ASN A 200 -27.63 18.06 0.19
N ILE A 201 -28.00 17.07 0.99
CA ILE A 201 -28.21 15.70 0.50
C ILE A 201 -29.55 15.65 -0.24
N THR A 202 -29.50 15.22 -1.50
CA THR A 202 -30.69 15.15 -2.37
C THR A 202 -31.14 13.71 -2.65
N ARG A 203 -30.33 12.71 -2.28
CA ARG A 203 -30.57 11.30 -2.55
C ARG A 203 -30.26 10.43 -1.34
N VAL A 204 -31.14 9.46 -1.10
CA VAL A 204 -30.94 8.42 -0.06
C VAL A 204 -31.35 7.06 -0.59
N PRO A 205 -30.79 5.95 -0.07
CA PRO A 205 -29.76 5.90 0.97
C PRO A 205 -28.43 6.53 0.53
N THR A 206 -27.63 7.00 1.47
CA THR A 206 -26.25 7.45 1.23
C THR A 206 -25.39 7.23 2.48
N ILE A 207 -24.07 7.40 2.33
CA ILE A 207 -23.12 7.35 3.44
C ILE A 207 -22.30 8.63 3.53
N LEU A 208 -21.88 8.93 4.75
CA LEU A 208 -20.89 9.95 5.06
C LEU A 208 -19.73 9.30 5.81
N LEU A 209 -18.50 9.65 5.45
CA LEU A 209 -17.29 9.18 6.13
C LEU A 209 -16.64 10.35 6.86
N SER A 210 -16.19 10.10 8.10
CA SER A 210 -15.49 11.11 8.91
C SER A 210 -14.20 11.60 8.23
N PRO A 211 -13.66 12.76 8.64
CA PRO A 211 -12.42 13.32 8.07
C PRO A 211 -11.21 12.38 8.13
N ASP A 212 -11.18 11.39 9.02
CA ASP A 212 -10.17 10.33 9.04
C ASP A 212 -10.07 9.53 7.74
N ALA A 213 -11.10 9.56 6.88
CA ALA A 213 -11.04 8.99 5.54
C ALA A 213 -9.92 9.61 4.68
N ALA A 214 -9.47 10.82 5.00
CA ALA A 214 -8.49 11.56 4.22
C ALA A 214 -7.09 10.91 4.15
N VAL A 215 -6.74 10.03 5.09
CA VAL A 215 -5.45 9.32 5.04
C VAL A 215 -5.44 8.11 4.11
N TYR A 216 -6.60 7.72 3.56
CA TYR A 216 -6.72 6.58 2.67
C TYR A 216 -6.52 6.99 1.21
N THR A 217 -5.30 6.86 0.71
CA THR A 217 -4.92 7.27 -0.66
C THR A 217 -5.75 6.58 -1.74
N GLY A 218 -5.99 5.27 -1.61
CA GLY A 218 -6.81 4.50 -2.54
C GLY A 218 -8.26 5.02 -2.63
N LEU A 219 -8.85 5.40 -1.49
CA LEU A 219 -10.17 6.02 -1.44
C LEU A 219 -10.14 7.41 -2.12
N ASN A 220 -9.16 8.24 -1.77
CA ASN A 220 -9.05 9.61 -2.29
C ASN A 220 -8.89 9.67 -3.82
N GLN A 221 -8.23 8.67 -4.41
CA GLN A 221 -8.06 8.58 -5.86
C GLN A 221 -9.39 8.40 -6.60
N VAL A 222 -10.37 7.74 -5.97
CA VAL A 222 -11.66 7.43 -6.62
C VAL A 222 -12.81 8.28 -6.11
N TRP A 223 -12.69 8.90 -4.93
CA TRP A 223 -13.83 9.55 -4.27
C TRP A 223 -14.48 10.65 -5.10
N GLY A 224 -13.69 11.46 -5.80
CA GLY A 224 -14.20 12.54 -6.65
C GLY A 224 -15.11 12.07 -7.81
N GLN A 225 -15.14 10.78 -8.11
CA GLN A 225 -16.04 10.18 -9.11
C GLN A 225 -17.41 9.83 -8.52
N VAL A 226 -17.50 9.64 -7.20
CA VAL A 226 -18.68 9.10 -6.52
C VAL A 226 -19.25 10.01 -5.44
N GLY A 227 -18.52 11.05 -5.05
CA GLY A 227 -18.85 11.88 -3.91
C GLY A 227 -18.15 13.24 -3.92
N THR A 228 -18.34 13.97 -2.82
CA THR A 228 -17.70 15.25 -2.54
C THR A 228 -16.97 15.18 -1.21
N ILE A 229 -15.97 16.05 -1.04
CA ILE A 229 -15.33 16.31 0.27
C ILE A 229 -15.80 17.70 0.68
N GLU A 230 -16.45 17.77 1.83
CA GLU A 230 -17.04 19.00 2.37
C GLU A 230 -15.97 19.85 3.08
N SER A 231 -16.29 21.13 3.34
CA SER A 231 -15.35 22.08 3.94
C SER A 231 -14.85 21.69 5.34
N ASP A 232 -15.60 20.85 6.05
CA ASP A 232 -15.23 20.31 7.36
C ASP A 232 -14.53 18.94 7.27
N GLY A 233 -14.16 18.52 6.06
CA GLY A 233 -13.43 17.29 5.78
C GLY A 233 -14.30 16.04 5.67
N TRP A 234 -15.62 16.14 5.84
CA TRP A 234 -16.50 14.97 5.66
C TRP A 234 -16.61 14.57 4.20
N TYR A 235 -16.56 13.26 3.96
CA TYR A 235 -16.71 12.66 2.66
C TYR A 235 -18.18 12.27 2.48
N VAL A 236 -18.87 12.88 1.51
CA VAL A 236 -20.29 12.62 1.28
C VAL A 236 -20.48 11.90 -0.05
N PHE A 237 -21.06 10.70 -0.02
CA PHE A 237 -21.36 9.95 -1.23
C PHE A 237 -22.56 10.58 -1.96
N ARG A 238 -22.42 10.83 -3.26
CA ARG A 238 -23.40 11.59 -4.07
C ARG A 238 -24.02 10.77 -5.20
N THR A 239 -23.39 9.65 -5.56
CA THR A 239 -23.73 8.87 -6.76
C THR A 239 -24.53 7.62 -6.41
N THR A 240 -25.64 7.78 -5.70
CA THR A 240 -26.52 6.70 -5.20
C THR A 240 -27.05 5.78 -6.30
N GLN A 241 -27.23 6.30 -7.51
CA GLN A 241 -27.68 5.53 -8.67
C GLN A 241 -26.73 4.38 -9.08
N MET A 242 -25.45 4.43 -8.68
CA MET A 242 -24.51 3.34 -8.95
C MET A 242 -24.70 2.14 -8.00
N MET A 243 -25.43 2.33 -6.89
CA MET A 243 -25.60 1.31 -5.85
C MET A 243 -26.91 0.53 -5.99
N GLY A 244 -27.94 1.15 -6.57
CA GLY A 244 -29.25 0.51 -6.72
C GLY A 244 -30.40 1.53 -6.70
N THR A 245 -31.59 1.04 -6.40
CA THR A 245 -32.80 1.86 -6.24
C THR A 245 -32.60 2.89 -5.12
N TYR A 246 -32.98 4.14 -5.37
CA TYR A 246 -32.80 5.24 -4.42
C TYR A 246 -34.00 6.19 -4.46
N LYS A 247 -34.11 7.07 -3.47
CA LYS A 247 -35.16 8.08 -3.36
C LYS A 247 -34.58 9.48 -3.50
N LEU A 248 -35.23 10.31 -4.30
CA LEU A 248 -34.98 11.75 -4.42
C LEU A 248 -35.72 12.48 -3.30
N LEU A 249 -34.99 13.19 -2.45
CA LEU A 249 -35.57 13.95 -1.33
C LEU A 249 -36.28 15.23 -1.79
N THR A 250 -35.92 15.77 -2.95
CA THR A 250 -36.47 17.04 -3.48
C THR A 250 -37.95 16.96 -3.82
N ASN A 251 -38.43 15.78 -4.25
CA ASN A 251 -39.81 15.55 -4.69
C ASN A 251 -40.40 14.24 -4.14
N ASN A 252 -39.68 13.58 -3.23
CA ASN A 252 -40.10 12.34 -2.58
C ASN A 252 -40.29 11.14 -3.54
N THR A 253 -39.66 11.14 -4.73
CA THR A 253 -39.83 10.06 -5.73
C THR A 253 -38.78 8.96 -5.60
N ILE A 254 -39.19 7.70 -5.73
CA ILE A 254 -38.29 6.54 -5.79
C ILE A 254 -37.90 6.28 -7.25
N ILE A 255 -36.60 6.14 -7.50
CA ILE A 255 -36.01 5.82 -8.80
C ILE A 255 -35.43 4.42 -8.72
N ASN A 256 -35.98 3.50 -9.52
CA ASN A 256 -35.51 2.12 -9.57
C ASN A 256 -34.22 2.02 -10.38
N ALA A 257 -33.26 1.21 -9.92
CA ALA A 257 -32.10 0.87 -10.73
C ALA A 257 -32.52 0.11 -11.99
N PRO A 258 -31.80 0.26 -13.12
CA PRO A 258 -32.01 -0.60 -14.28
C PRO A 258 -31.82 -2.06 -13.86
N ALA A 259 -32.76 -2.90 -14.27
CA ALA A 259 -32.73 -4.35 -14.07
C ALA A 259 -31.58 -5.00 -14.84
#